data_AF-A0A7J9NJ51-F1
#
_entry.id   AF-A0A7J9NJ51-F1
#
_cell.length_a   1.000
_cell.length_b   1.000
_cell.length_c   1.000
_cell.angle_alpha   90.00
_cell.angle_beta   90.00
_cell.angle_gamma   90.00
#
_symmetry.space_group_name_H-M   'P 1'
#
loop_
_entity.id
_entity.type
_entity.pdbx_description
1 polymer ?
#
loop_
_entity_poly.entity_id
_entity_poly.type
_entity_poly.pdbx_seq_one_letter_code
_entity_poly.pdbx_strand_id
1 'polypeptide(L)'
;MGEACECAITYYDPNTINRAFMAPLVPETRSKHYIKMMRDPIYSHYIDDVENWSFDKKYGFLDLMTDLVTKEYSKEEIKGMLKKIYTKLDNAEGFEEVSILREKSNHVAPYHREKILLESLTNLKKDIYELSKLNFQNMLEYGSNFDRLHELTVLGSAMNLQVKYIDLCLNSKKDDFNKIYPSLIVFSLRFLAYLMKKITLEELVSDVSVFGNIVYDEEGIGDEDFKGISSFQI
;
A
#
# COMPACT_ATOMS: atom_id res chain seq x y z
N MET A 1 -10.09 33.73 -15.09
CA MET A 1 -8.85 33.05 -14.67
C MET A 1 -9.24 31.62 -14.41
N GLY A 2 -8.77 30.68 -15.23
CA GLY A 2 -9.20 29.28 -15.14
C GLY A 2 -8.56 28.62 -13.92
N GLU A 3 -9.38 28.09 -13.03
CA GLU A 3 -8.92 27.22 -11.95
C GLU A 3 -8.41 25.92 -12.57
N ALA A 4 -7.09 25.75 -12.61
CA ALA A 4 -6.52 24.43 -12.76
C ALA A 4 -6.86 23.66 -11.49
N CYS A 5 -7.85 22.78 -11.58
CA CYS A 5 -8.06 21.71 -10.60
C CYS A 5 -6.87 20.74 -10.71
N GLU A 6 -5.71 21.16 -10.21
CA GLU A 6 -4.50 20.35 -10.13
C GLU A 6 -4.84 19.04 -9.41
N CYS A 7 -4.47 17.92 -10.02
CA CYS A 7 -4.78 16.59 -9.52
C CYS A 7 -3.91 16.29 -8.31
N ALA A 8 -4.43 15.69 -7.24
CA ALA A 8 -3.61 15.38 -6.06
C ALA A 8 -2.37 14.50 -6.38
N ILE A 9 -2.42 13.72 -7.47
CA ILE A 9 -1.26 13.03 -8.05
C ILE A 9 -0.12 13.96 -8.46
N THR A 10 -0.38 15.19 -8.92
CA THR A 10 0.66 16.11 -9.41
C THR A 10 1.58 16.61 -8.31
N TYR A 11 1.23 16.39 -7.04
CA TYR A 11 2.04 16.76 -5.88
C TYR A 11 3.24 15.84 -5.65
N TYR A 12 3.25 14.65 -6.27
CA TYR A 12 4.22 13.62 -5.92
C TYR A 12 4.90 13.04 -7.16
N ASP A 13 6.14 12.60 -6.97
CA ASP A 13 6.86 11.85 -8.00
C ASP A 13 6.10 10.55 -8.33
N PRO A 14 5.74 10.32 -9.60
CA PRO A 14 4.96 9.15 -9.97
C PRO A 14 5.68 7.82 -9.74
N ASN A 15 7.03 7.80 -9.75
CA ASN A 15 7.77 6.59 -9.40
C ASN A 15 7.67 6.30 -7.90
N THR A 16 7.74 7.32 -7.04
CA THR A 16 7.56 7.16 -5.60
C THR A 16 6.15 6.69 -5.26
N ILE A 17 5.10 7.22 -5.91
CA ILE A 17 3.72 6.70 -5.79
C ILE A 17 3.71 5.21 -6.14
N ASN A 18 4.19 4.84 -7.34
CA ASN A 18 4.17 3.45 -7.78
C ASN A 18 4.90 2.52 -6.79
N ARG A 19 6.09 2.91 -6.31
CA ARG A 19 6.83 2.12 -5.31
C ARG A 19 6.05 1.98 -4.01
N ALA A 20 5.49 3.08 -3.49
CA ALA A 20 4.80 3.12 -2.22
C ALA A 20 3.50 2.28 -2.20
N PHE A 21 2.74 2.28 -3.29
CA PHE A 21 1.43 1.61 -3.31
C PHE A 21 1.46 0.22 -3.94
N MET A 22 2.52 -0.15 -4.67
CA MET A 22 2.75 -1.54 -5.08
C MET A 22 3.23 -2.41 -3.92
N ALA A 23 4.09 -1.89 -3.04
CA ALA A 23 4.75 -2.70 -2.00
C ALA A 23 3.78 -3.41 -1.03
N PRO A 24 2.68 -2.78 -0.56
CA PRO A 24 1.69 -3.48 0.27
C PRO A 24 0.99 -4.63 -0.46
N LEU A 25 0.86 -4.57 -1.79
CA LEU A 25 0.17 -5.58 -2.59
C LEU A 25 1.11 -6.70 -3.06
N VAL A 26 2.34 -6.32 -3.41
CA VAL A 26 3.38 -7.19 -3.97
C VAL A 26 4.71 -6.84 -3.27
N PRO A 27 4.94 -7.36 -2.05
CA PRO A 27 6.11 -7.03 -1.23
C PRO A 27 7.44 -7.20 -1.96
N GLU A 28 7.51 -8.19 -2.85
CA GLU A 28 8.68 -8.57 -3.64
C GLU A 28 9.28 -7.39 -4.43
N THR A 29 8.43 -6.46 -4.90
CA THR A 29 8.83 -5.27 -5.67
C THR A 29 9.63 -4.24 -4.86
N ARG A 30 9.69 -4.39 -3.53
CA ARG A 30 10.50 -3.54 -2.65
C ARG A 30 11.50 -4.33 -1.80
N SER A 31 11.80 -5.57 -2.18
CA SER A 31 12.78 -6.43 -1.50
C SER A 31 13.78 -7.08 -2.46
N LYS A 32 14.10 -6.39 -3.56
CA LYS A 32 14.98 -6.89 -4.62
C LYS A 32 16.37 -7.30 -4.11
N HIS A 33 16.90 -6.60 -3.12
CA HIS A 33 18.23 -6.91 -2.59
C HIS A 33 18.24 -8.32 -1.99
N TYR A 34 17.31 -8.64 -1.10
CA TYR A 34 17.22 -9.95 -0.50
C TYR A 34 16.88 -11.03 -1.52
N ILE A 35 15.97 -10.76 -2.46
CA ILE A 35 15.58 -11.76 -3.46
C ILE A 35 16.77 -12.15 -4.36
N LYS A 36 17.60 -11.18 -4.75
CA LYS A 36 18.86 -11.48 -5.46
C LYS A 36 19.81 -12.36 -4.63
N MET A 37 19.82 -12.20 -3.31
CA MET A 37 20.64 -13.04 -2.41
C MET A 37 20.14 -14.48 -2.28
N MET A 38 18.85 -14.73 -2.53
CA MET A 38 18.28 -16.09 -2.53
C MET A 38 18.81 -16.94 -3.71
N ARG A 39 19.40 -16.32 -4.73
CA ARG A 39 19.94 -16.98 -5.93
C ARG A 39 18.90 -17.83 -6.68
N ASP A 40 17.64 -17.40 -6.67
CA ASP A 40 16.59 -17.95 -7.52
C ASP A 40 16.44 -17.07 -8.77
N PRO A 41 17.01 -17.49 -9.92
CA PRO A 41 16.98 -16.69 -11.15
C PRO A 41 15.58 -16.60 -11.75
N ILE A 42 14.73 -17.60 -11.55
CA ILE A 42 13.36 -17.61 -12.09
C ILE A 42 12.52 -16.62 -11.29
N TYR A 43 12.60 -16.66 -9.96
CA TYR A 43 11.88 -15.74 -9.11
C TYR A 43 12.34 -14.29 -9.33
N SER A 44 13.65 -14.07 -9.49
CA SER A 44 14.21 -12.75 -9.79
C SER A 44 13.71 -12.20 -11.13
N HIS A 45 13.55 -13.04 -12.16
CA HIS A 45 13.09 -12.62 -13.47
C HIS A 45 11.65 -12.08 -13.45
N TYR A 46 10.72 -12.77 -12.79
CA TYR A 46 9.33 -12.30 -12.69
C TYR A 46 9.21 -10.97 -11.92
N ILE A 47 10.09 -10.76 -10.94
CA ILE A 47 10.12 -9.48 -10.20
C ILE A 47 10.64 -8.37 -11.09
N ASP A 48 11.70 -8.65 -11.87
CA ASP A 48 12.21 -7.71 -12.86
C ASP A 48 11.14 -7.36 -13.89
N ASP A 49 10.29 -8.30 -14.31
CA ASP A 49 9.19 -8.02 -15.24
C ASP A 49 8.19 -7.02 -14.65
N VAL A 50 7.73 -7.23 -13.41
CA VAL A 50 6.79 -6.32 -12.73
C VAL A 50 7.43 -4.96 -12.43
N GLU A 51 8.68 -4.93 -11.99
CA GLU A 51 9.40 -3.67 -11.73
C GLU A 51 9.65 -2.87 -13.01
N ASN A 52 9.82 -3.53 -14.15
CA ASN A 52 10.05 -2.89 -15.45
C ASN A 52 8.77 -2.60 -16.24
N TRP A 53 7.59 -2.85 -15.64
CA TRP A 53 6.35 -2.36 -16.22
C TRP A 53 6.44 -0.88 -16.56
N SER A 54 5.87 -0.53 -17.71
CA SER A 54 5.70 0.87 -18.10
C SER A 54 4.93 1.63 -17.04
N PHE A 55 5.11 2.94 -17.01
CA PHE A 55 4.36 3.80 -16.09
C PHE A 55 2.84 3.58 -16.24
N ASP A 56 2.35 3.52 -17.48
CA ASP A 56 0.94 3.28 -17.79
C ASP A 56 0.45 1.92 -17.29
N LYS A 57 1.28 0.85 -17.40
CA LYS A 57 0.91 -0.48 -16.90
C LYS A 57 0.84 -0.48 -15.37
N LYS A 58 1.80 0.13 -14.68
CA LYS A 58 1.76 0.29 -13.20
C LYS A 58 0.55 1.10 -12.75
N TYR A 59 0.29 2.21 -13.42
CA TYR A 59 -0.86 3.06 -13.14
C TYR A 59 -2.17 2.31 -13.38
N GLY A 60 -2.33 1.61 -14.50
CA GLY A 60 -3.51 0.81 -14.82
C GLY A 60 -3.76 -0.32 -13.82
N PHE A 61 -2.70 -0.96 -13.32
CA PHE A 61 -2.82 -1.95 -12.25
C PHE A 61 -3.33 -1.32 -10.96
N LEU A 62 -2.72 -0.22 -10.52
CA LEU A 62 -3.11 0.48 -9.31
C LEU A 62 -4.52 1.09 -9.41
N ASP A 63 -4.90 1.56 -10.59
CA ASP A 63 -6.26 2.01 -10.92
C ASP A 63 -7.27 0.88 -10.70
N LEU A 64 -7.00 -0.29 -11.26
CA LEU A 64 -7.81 -1.49 -11.10
C LEU A 64 -7.96 -1.91 -9.64
N MET A 65 -6.89 -1.80 -8.85
CA MET A 65 -6.91 -2.17 -7.43
C MET A 65 -7.67 -1.15 -6.58
N THR A 66 -7.56 0.14 -6.89
CA THR A 66 -8.27 1.21 -6.17
C THR A 66 -9.78 1.20 -6.42
N ASP A 67 -10.24 0.69 -7.57
CA ASP A 67 -11.68 0.49 -7.84
C ASP A 67 -12.39 -0.36 -6.78
N LEU A 68 -11.66 -1.27 -6.13
CA LEU A 68 -12.21 -2.13 -5.09
C LEU A 68 -12.54 -1.37 -3.81
N VAL A 69 -11.90 -0.22 -3.57
CA VAL A 69 -11.97 0.51 -2.29
C VAL A 69 -12.69 1.86 -2.39
N THR A 70 -13.48 2.08 -3.44
CA THR A 70 -14.16 3.37 -3.71
C THR A 70 -15.40 3.63 -2.87
N LYS A 71 -15.90 2.68 -2.08
CA LYS A 71 -17.05 2.87 -1.19
C LYS A 71 -16.57 3.14 0.24
N GLU A 72 -17.40 3.78 1.06
CA GLU A 72 -17.18 3.83 2.52
C GLU A 72 -17.33 2.43 3.13
N TYR A 73 -16.55 2.12 4.18
CA TYR A 73 -16.52 0.78 4.78
C TYR A 73 -16.60 0.79 6.31
N SER A 74 -17.35 -0.17 6.87
CA SER A 74 -17.26 -0.58 8.27
C SER A 74 -16.03 -1.46 8.53
N LYS A 75 -15.68 -1.68 9.81
CA LYS A 75 -14.58 -2.59 10.22
C LYS A 75 -14.79 -4.01 9.69
N GLU A 76 -16.02 -4.52 9.69
CA GLU A 76 -16.39 -5.83 9.16
C GLU A 76 -16.25 -5.90 7.63
N GLU A 77 -16.57 -4.82 6.94
CA GLU A 77 -16.42 -4.74 5.49
C GLU A 77 -14.95 -4.73 5.05
N ILE A 78 -14.05 -4.18 5.87
CA ILE A 78 -12.60 -4.21 5.62
C ILE A 78 -12.08 -5.67 5.60
N LYS A 79 -12.56 -6.55 6.47
CA LYS A 79 -12.21 -8.00 6.42
C LYS A 79 -12.63 -8.64 5.10
N GLY A 80 -13.87 -8.38 4.67
CA GLY A 80 -14.38 -8.87 3.39
C GLY A 80 -13.65 -8.27 2.18
N MET A 81 -13.08 -7.08 2.32
CA MET A 81 -12.35 -6.38 1.26
C MET A 81 -11.04 -7.06 0.92
N LEU A 82 -10.30 -7.53 1.93
CA LEU A 82 -9.00 -8.15 1.71
C LEU A 82 -9.10 -9.39 0.81
N LYS A 83 -10.12 -10.21 1.02
CA LYS A 83 -10.41 -11.36 0.16
C LYS A 83 -10.68 -10.95 -1.28
N LYS A 84 -11.40 -9.84 -1.50
CA LYS A 84 -11.64 -9.30 -2.85
C LYS A 84 -10.35 -8.78 -3.49
N ILE A 85 -9.51 -8.09 -2.72
CA ILE A 85 -8.19 -7.62 -3.17
C ILE A 85 -7.34 -8.80 -3.62
N TYR A 86 -7.21 -9.85 -2.80
CA TYR A 86 -6.43 -11.04 -3.20
C TYR A 86 -7.02 -11.77 -4.39
N THR A 87 -8.34 -11.95 -4.41
CA THR A 87 -9.00 -12.54 -5.59
C THR A 87 -8.72 -11.72 -6.85
N LYS A 88 -8.67 -10.39 -6.74
CA LYS A 88 -8.34 -9.52 -7.88
C LYS A 88 -6.88 -9.64 -8.28
N LEU A 89 -5.94 -9.65 -7.34
CA LEU A 89 -4.51 -9.85 -7.61
C LEU A 89 -4.23 -11.18 -8.32
N ASP A 90 -4.99 -12.24 -8.00
CA ASP A 90 -4.82 -13.56 -8.62
C ASP A 90 -5.45 -13.67 -10.02
N ASN A 91 -6.38 -12.78 -10.37
CA ASN A 91 -7.18 -12.89 -11.60
C ASN A 91 -7.20 -11.58 -12.43
N ALA A 92 -6.24 -10.68 -12.21
CA ALA A 92 -6.16 -9.42 -12.93
C ALA A 92 -5.68 -9.64 -14.36
N GLU A 93 -6.60 -9.66 -15.32
CA GLU A 93 -6.30 -9.74 -16.76
C GLU A 93 -5.33 -8.62 -17.19
N GLY A 94 -4.27 -8.98 -17.91
CA GLY A 94 -3.19 -8.07 -18.33
C GLY A 94 -2.10 -7.83 -17.28
N PHE A 95 -2.22 -8.44 -16.10
CA PHE A 95 -1.29 -8.34 -14.98
C PHE A 95 -0.92 -9.72 -14.42
N GLU A 96 -0.88 -10.73 -15.30
CA GLU A 96 -0.65 -12.13 -14.95
C GLU A 96 0.66 -12.34 -14.20
N GLU A 97 1.67 -11.49 -14.44
CA GLU A 97 2.96 -11.57 -13.74
C GLU A 97 2.81 -11.43 -12.21
N VAL A 98 1.81 -10.67 -11.73
CA VAL A 98 1.52 -10.56 -10.30
C VAL A 98 0.96 -11.86 -9.74
N SER A 99 0.02 -12.50 -10.46
CA SER A 99 -0.52 -13.80 -10.04
C SER A 99 0.59 -14.87 -9.97
N ILE A 100 1.50 -14.87 -10.94
CA ILE A 100 2.65 -15.78 -10.97
C ILE A 100 3.59 -15.50 -9.81
N LEU A 101 3.90 -14.23 -9.50
CA LEU A 101 4.74 -13.88 -8.35
C LEU A 101 4.14 -14.38 -7.04
N ARG A 102 2.83 -14.21 -6.84
CA ARG A 102 2.13 -14.68 -5.65
C ARG A 102 2.16 -16.21 -5.54
N GLU A 103 1.92 -16.92 -6.64
CA GLU A 103 2.05 -18.38 -6.70
C GLU A 103 3.48 -18.82 -6.32
N LYS A 104 4.50 -18.17 -6.88
CA LYS A 104 5.91 -18.48 -6.55
C LYS A 104 6.26 -18.17 -5.10
N SER A 105 5.76 -17.07 -4.55
CA SER A 105 5.96 -16.70 -3.15
C SER A 105 5.45 -17.81 -2.20
N ASN A 106 4.39 -18.54 -2.57
CA ASN A 106 3.90 -19.70 -1.80
C ASN A 106 4.89 -20.87 -1.74
N HIS A 107 5.77 -21.00 -2.73
CA HIS A 107 6.84 -22.02 -2.77
C HIS A 107 8.15 -21.58 -2.10
N VAL A 108 8.29 -20.30 -1.78
CA VAL A 108 9.44 -19.77 -1.03
C VAL A 108 9.37 -20.23 0.43
N ALA A 109 10.50 -20.63 1.02
CA ALA A 109 10.51 -21.05 2.43
C ALA A 109 10.02 -19.93 3.36
N PRO A 110 9.28 -20.24 4.46
CA PRO A 110 8.71 -19.22 5.36
C PRO A 110 9.70 -18.16 5.83
N TYR A 111 10.92 -18.57 6.20
CA TYR A 111 12.00 -17.67 6.61
C TYR A 111 12.37 -16.64 5.52
N HIS A 112 12.42 -17.06 4.25
CA HIS A 112 12.72 -16.15 3.14
C HIS A 112 11.58 -15.17 2.90
N ARG A 113 10.32 -15.62 2.98
CA ARG A 113 9.15 -14.73 2.89
C ARG A 113 9.14 -13.67 3.98
N GLU A 114 9.51 -14.04 5.21
CA GLU A 114 9.63 -13.09 6.30
C GLU A 114 10.68 -12.01 6.01
N LYS A 115 11.85 -12.40 5.52
CA LYS A 115 12.90 -11.45 5.15
C LYS A 115 12.53 -10.55 3.97
N ILE A 116 11.85 -11.10 2.97
CA ILE A 116 11.24 -10.34 1.86
C ILE A 116 10.32 -9.25 2.41
N LEU A 117 9.39 -9.64 3.29
CA LEU A 117 8.41 -8.73 3.87
C LEU A 117 9.06 -7.66 4.76
N LEU A 118 10.04 -8.03 5.58
CA LEU A 118 10.78 -7.09 6.43
C LEU A 118 11.55 -6.06 5.61
N GLU A 119 12.25 -6.49 4.56
CA GLU A 119 12.94 -5.57 3.66
C GLU A 119 11.95 -4.67 2.93
N SER A 120 10.86 -5.25 2.42
CA SER A 120 9.79 -4.54 1.72
C SER A 120 9.18 -3.43 2.57
N LEU A 121 8.77 -3.74 3.81
CA LEU A 121 8.21 -2.79 4.76
C LEU A 121 9.22 -1.71 5.16
N THR A 122 10.49 -2.08 5.35
CA THR A 122 11.56 -1.11 5.65
C THR A 122 11.75 -0.13 4.50
N ASN A 123 11.72 -0.61 3.25
CA ASN A 123 11.86 0.23 2.07
C ASN A 123 10.60 1.05 1.78
N LEU A 124 9.41 0.48 1.96
CA LEU A 124 8.14 1.18 1.92
C LEU A 124 8.12 2.35 2.91
N LYS A 125 8.59 2.14 4.15
CA LYS A 125 8.71 3.21 5.15
C LYS A 125 9.51 4.40 4.62
N LYS A 126 10.61 4.14 3.91
CA LYS A 126 11.44 5.19 3.29
C LYS A 126 10.67 5.90 2.18
N ASP A 127 9.97 5.18 1.32
CA ASP A 127 9.16 5.78 0.25
C ASP A 127 8.04 6.67 0.83
N ILE A 128 7.35 6.24 1.90
CA ILE A 128 6.33 7.06 2.57
C ILE A 128 6.95 8.30 3.23
N TYR A 129 8.15 8.21 3.80
CA TYR A 129 8.84 9.39 4.31
C TYR A 129 9.25 10.37 3.20
N GLU A 130 9.63 9.88 2.02
CA GLU A 130 9.88 10.73 0.85
C GLU A 130 8.60 11.48 0.45
N LEU A 131 7.45 10.79 0.39
CA LEU A 131 6.14 11.42 0.14
C LEU A 131 5.80 12.45 1.22
N SER A 132 6.05 12.14 2.50
CA SER A 132 5.80 13.04 3.63
C SER A 132 6.64 14.32 3.55
N LYS A 133 7.91 14.19 3.14
CA LYS A 133 8.79 15.33 2.92
C LYS A 133 8.30 16.21 1.77
N LEU A 134 7.92 15.62 0.65
CA LEU A 134 7.33 16.35 -0.49
C LEU A 134 6.03 17.05 -0.08
N ASN A 135 5.17 16.36 0.68
CA ASN A 135 3.94 16.93 1.20
C ASN A 135 4.19 18.16 2.08
N PHE A 136 5.18 18.08 2.98
CA PHE A 136 5.56 19.22 3.82
C PHE A 136 6.10 20.39 3.00
N GLN A 137 6.89 20.13 1.95
CA GLN A 137 7.35 21.18 1.02
C GLN A 137 6.16 21.87 0.34
N ASN A 138 5.20 21.09 -0.16
CA ASN A 138 3.97 21.64 -0.74
C ASN A 138 3.19 22.47 0.30
N MET A 139 3.10 22.04 1.56
CA MET A 139 2.42 22.84 2.61
C MET A 139 3.06 24.22 2.80
N LEU A 140 4.40 24.31 2.75
CA LEU A 140 5.10 25.57 2.84
C LEU A 140 4.84 26.47 1.62
N GLU A 141 4.79 25.88 0.43
CA GLU A 141 4.53 26.60 -0.83
C GLU A 141 3.09 27.14 -0.90
N TYR A 142 2.10 26.35 -0.45
CA TYR A 142 0.69 26.72 -0.43
C TYR A 142 0.25 27.41 0.87
N GLY A 143 1.19 27.95 1.67
CA GLY A 143 0.94 28.53 3.00
C GLY A 143 -0.13 29.64 3.09
N SER A 144 -0.54 30.21 1.96
CA SER A 144 -1.60 31.24 1.87
C SER A 144 -2.95 30.72 1.35
N ASN A 145 -3.02 29.46 0.89
CA ASN A 145 -4.24 28.83 0.40
C ASN A 145 -4.77 27.84 1.46
N PHE A 146 -5.83 28.24 2.16
CA PHE A 146 -6.40 27.47 3.27
C PHE A 146 -6.91 26.08 2.84
N ASP A 147 -7.60 25.99 1.70
CA ASP A 147 -8.18 24.72 1.23
C ASP A 147 -7.07 23.72 0.87
N ARG A 148 -6.00 24.21 0.21
CA ARG A 148 -4.82 23.38 -0.09
C ARG A 148 -4.04 22.99 1.16
N LEU A 149 -3.90 23.89 2.13
CA LEU A 149 -3.30 23.55 3.41
C LEU A 149 -4.10 22.49 4.16
N HIS A 150 -5.43 22.58 4.13
CA HIS A 150 -6.30 21.58 4.73
C HIS A 150 -6.10 20.21 4.09
N GLU A 151 -6.17 20.14 2.75
CA GLU A 151 -5.91 18.93 1.97
C GLU A 151 -4.55 18.31 2.31
N LEU A 152 -3.47 19.11 2.24
CA LEU A 152 -2.11 18.62 2.51
C LEU A 152 -1.91 18.20 3.97
N THR A 153 -2.65 18.80 4.92
CA THR A 153 -2.63 18.37 6.33
C THR A 153 -3.27 16.99 6.50
N VAL A 154 -4.37 16.73 5.80
CA VAL A 154 -5.02 15.41 5.78
C VAL A 154 -4.09 14.36 5.17
N LEU A 155 -3.49 14.66 4.01
CA LEU A 155 -2.52 13.78 3.35
C LEU A 155 -1.31 13.47 4.25
N GLY A 156 -0.75 14.48 4.92
CA GLY A 156 0.34 14.29 5.88
C GLY A 156 -0.06 13.41 7.06
N SER A 157 -1.29 13.57 7.57
CA SER A 157 -1.84 12.73 8.64
C SER A 157 -2.01 11.28 8.21
N ALA A 158 -2.51 11.06 7.00
CA ALA A 158 -2.68 9.73 6.42
C ALA A 158 -1.33 9.04 6.15
N MET A 159 -0.32 9.75 5.64
CA MET A 159 1.05 9.22 5.49
C MET A 159 1.66 8.84 6.86
N ASN A 160 1.48 9.69 7.88
CA ASN A 160 1.94 9.37 9.23
C ASN A 160 1.25 8.11 9.79
N LEU A 161 -0.03 7.93 9.51
CA LEU A 161 -0.76 6.72 9.89
C LEU A 161 -0.23 5.48 9.16
N GLN A 162 0.06 5.56 7.85
CA GLN A 162 0.72 4.47 7.12
C GLN A 162 2.08 4.10 7.74
N VAL A 163 2.90 5.09 8.11
CA VAL A 163 4.18 4.86 8.81
C VAL A 163 3.97 4.11 10.12
N LYS A 164 2.94 4.47 10.90
CA LYS A 164 2.61 3.75 12.15
C LYS A 164 2.22 2.30 11.90
N TYR A 165 1.38 2.03 10.89
CA TYR A 165 1.04 0.66 10.48
C TYR A 165 2.29 -0.13 10.09
N ILE A 166 3.19 0.47 9.31
CA ILE A 166 4.44 -0.16 8.90
C ILE A 166 5.32 -0.49 10.12
N ASP A 167 5.45 0.45 11.06
CA ASP A 167 6.21 0.23 12.30
C ASP A 167 5.60 -0.85 13.17
N LEU A 168 4.27 -0.91 13.28
CA LEU A 168 3.61 -2.00 13.97
C LEU A 168 3.86 -3.34 13.29
N CYS A 169 3.73 -3.42 11.96
CA CYS A 169 4.05 -4.63 11.20
C CYS A 169 5.49 -5.10 11.45
N LEU A 170 6.47 -4.18 11.43
CA LEU A 170 7.89 -4.50 11.65
C LEU A 170 8.20 -4.98 13.08
N ASN A 171 7.43 -4.53 14.08
CA ASN A 171 7.64 -4.86 15.49
C ASN A 171 6.68 -5.94 16.03
N SER A 172 5.67 -6.33 15.25
CA SER A 172 4.60 -7.23 15.68
C SER A 172 5.04 -8.70 15.77
N LYS A 173 4.43 -9.42 16.71
CA LYS A 173 4.39 -10.89 16.66
C LYS A 173 3.38 -11.32 15.58
N LYS A 174 3.48 -12.57 15.12
CA LYS A 174 2.68 -13.11 14.02
C LYS A 174 1.17 -12.82 14.11
N ASP A 175 0.56 -13.06 15.27
CA ASP A 175 -0.89 -12.92 15.42
C ASP A 175 -1.35 -11.46 15.33
N ASP A 176 -0.48 -10.53 15.72
CA ASP A 176 -0.73 -9.10 15.58
C ASP A 176 -0.44 -8.63 14.15
N PHE A 177 0.59 -9.17 13.51
CA PHE A 177 0.91 -8.90 12.09
C PHE A 177 -0.31 -9.17 11.19
N ASN A 178 -0.94 -10.33 11.37
CA ASN A 178 -2.12 -10.76 10.61
C ASN A 178 -3.35 -9.85 10.80
N LYS A 179 -3.38 -9.03 11.85
CA LYS A 179 -4.45 -8.06 12.10
C LYS A 179 -4.14 -6.67 11.56
N ILE A 180 -2.86 -6.34 11.41
CA ILE A 180 -2.37 -4.98 11.14
C ILE A 180 -2.05 -4.81 9.66
N TYR A 181 -1.39 -5.80 9.05
CA TYR A 181 -0.98 -5.73 7.64
C TYR A 181 -2.16 -5.65 6.65
N PRO A 182 -3.28 -6.38 6.84
CA PRO A 182 -4.48 -6.16 6.03
C PRO A 182 -4.98 -4.72 6.02
N SER A 183 -5.01 -4.08 7.19
CA SER A 183 -5.43 -2.69 7.33
C SER A 183 -4.50 -1.74 6.59
N LEU A 184 -3.18 -2.00 6.63
CA LEU A 184 -2.20 -1.25 5.84
C LEU A 184 -2.48 -1.33 4.35
N ILE A 185 -2.82 -2.52 3.82
CA ILE A 185 -3.16 -2.70 2.40
C ILE A 185 -4.37 -1.86 2.03
N VAL A 186 -5.48 -2.03 2.76
CA VAL A 186 -6.73 -1.35 2.45
C VAL A 186 -6.58 0.16 2.59
N PHE A 187 -5.94 0.63 3.66
CA PHE A 187 -5.70 2.05 3.86
C PHE A 187 -4.79 2.65 2.78
N SER A 188 -3.76 1.91 2.33
CA SER A 188 -2.88 2.36 1.24
C SER A 188 -3.64 2.47 -0.08
N LEU A 189 -4.55 1.53 -0.37
CA LEU A 189 -5.41 1.63 -1.55
C LEU A 189 -6.40 2.79 -1.43
N ARG A 190 -6.99 3.04 -0.24
CA ARG A 190 -7.90 4.17 -0.01
C ARG A 190 -7.19 5.51 -0.20
N PHE A 191 -5.97 5.64 0.35
CA PHE A 191 -5.11 6.79 0.12
C PHE A 191 -4.86 6.99 -1.38
N LEU A 192 -4.49 5.94 -2.09
CA LEU A 192 -4.24 6.04 -3.53
C LEU A 192 -5.52 6.38 -4.32
N ALA A 193 -6.67 5.83 -3.93
CA ALA A 193 -7.95 6.16 -4.53
C ALA A 193 -8.25 7.65 -4.43
N TYR A 194 -7.90 8.29 -3.30
CA TYR A 194 -7.99 9.74 -3.16
C TYR A 194 -7.06 10.46 -4.13
N LEU A 195 -5.78 10.07 -4.18
CA LEU A 195 -4.81 10.66 -5.12
C LEU A 195 -5.28 10.54 -6.58
N MET A 196 -5.98 9.46 -6.91
CA MET A 196 -6.57 9.17 -8.21
C MET A 196 -7.96 9.79 -8.42
N LYS A 197 -8.44 10.64 -7.49
CA LYS A 197 -9.76 11.30 -7.54
C LYS A 197 -10.96 10.35 -7.60
N LYS A 198 -10.84 9.15 -7.03
CA LYS A 198 -11.94 8.18 -6.95
C LYS A 198 -12.79 8.31 -5.69
N ILE A 199 -12.24 8.94 -4.66
CA ILE A 199 -12.92 9.25 -3.41
C ILE A 199 -12.64 10.71 -3.06
N THR A 200 -13.50 11.32 -2.24
CA THR A 200 -13.36 12.72 -1.81
C THR A 200 -12.38 12.88 -0.65
N LEU A 201 -12.03 14.13 -0.35
CA LEU A 201 -11.19 14.45 0.79
C LEU A 201 -11.88 14.09 2.11
N GLU A 202 -13.20 14.33 2.21
CA GLU A 202 -14.01 14.01 3.38
C GLU A 202 -14.02 12.50 3.65
N GLU A 203 -14.13 11.68 2.60
CA GLU A 203 -14.02 10.24 2.70
C GLU A 203 -12.64 9.81 3.23
N LEU A 204 -11.55 10.43 2.76
CA LEU A 204 -10.21 10.18 3.28
C LEU A 204 -10.04 10.64 4.74
N VAL A 205 -10.64 11.78 5.13
CA VAL A 205 -10.64 12.25 6.53
C VAL A 205 -11.31 11.22 7.44
N SER A 206 -12.45 10.67 7.01
CA SER A 206 -13.14 9.59 7.72
C SER A 206 -12.22 8.37 7.86
N ASP A 207 -11.53 7.96 6.80
CA ASP A 207 -10.57 6.85 6.85
C ASP A 207 -9.45 7.10 7.86
N VAL A 208 -8.86 8.29 7.89
CA VAL A 208 -7.80 8.61 8.87
C VAL A 208 -8.29 8.41 10.29
N SER A 209 -9.55 8.76 10.59
CA SER A 209 -10.16 8.51 11.89
C SER A 209 -10.40 7.02 12.15
N VAL A 210 -11.01 6.31 11.20
CA VAL A 210 -11.36 4.88 11.33
C VAL A 210 -10.11 4.02 11.48
N PHE A 211 -9.16 4.16 10.55
CA PHE A 211 -7.90 3.44 10.58
C PHE A 211 -6.99 3.91 11.70
N GLY A 212 -7.14 5.15 12.17
CA GLY A 212 -6.50 5.66 13.38
C GLY A 212 -6.95 4.88 14.61
N ASN A 213 -8.27 4.76 14.83
CA ASN A 213 -8.82 4.01 15.95
C ASN A 213 -8.39 2.54 15.92
N ILE A 214 -8.38 1.90 14.75
CA ILE A 214 -7.89 0.51 14.60
C ILE A 214 -6.44 0.35 15.09
N VAL A 215 -5.58 1.35 14.91
CA VAL A 215 -4.19 1.36 15.38
C VAL A 215 -4.10 1.60 16.89
N TYR A 216 -4.90 2.51 17.42
CA TYR A 216 -4.82 2.90 18.84
C TYR A 216 -5.59 1.96 19.78
N ASP A 217 -6.62 1.27 19.29
CA ASP A 217 -7.41 0.32 20.07
C ASP A 217 -6.79 -1.08 20.11
N GLU A 218 -5.65 -1.31 19.41
CA GLU A 218 -4.88 -2.57 19.35
C GLU A 218 -5.66 -3.82 18.90
N GLU A 219 -6.95 -3.72 18.58
CA GLU A 219 -7.77 -4.85 18.17
C GLU A 219 -7.46 -5.34 16.75
N GLY A 220 -7.01 -4.44 15.87
CA GLY A 220 -6.80 -4.69 14.45
C GLY A 220 -8.05 -5.24 13.73
N ILE A 221 -7.88 -5.76 12.50
CA ILE A 221 -9.00 -6.25 11.67
C ILE A 221 -8.77 -7.72 11.25
N GLY A 222 -8.32 -8.54 12.21
CA GLY A 222 -7.86 -9.91 11.98
C GLY A 222 -8.66 -10.73 10.96
N ASP A 223 -7.95 -11.33 10.02
CA ASP A 223 -8.49 -12.23 9.00
C ASP A 223 -8.03 -13.67 9.29
N GLU A 224 -8.98 -14.56 9.62
CA GLU A 224 -8.73 -15.99 9.84
C GLU A 224 -8.40 -16.75 8.54
N ASP A 225 -8.79 -16.19 7.38
CA ASP A 225 -8.54 -16.70 6.02
C ASP A 225 -7.19 -16.18 5.45
N PHE A 226 -6.47 -15.32 6.16
CA PHE A 226 -5.14 -14.83 5.78
C PHE A 226 -4.07 -15.95 5.75
N LYS A 227 -4.45 -17.23 5.92
CA LYS A 227 -3.56 -18.39 5.78
C LYS A 227 -2.94 -18.54 4.39
N GLY A 228 -3.50 -17.89 3.36
CA GLY A 228 -2.95 -17.89 2.01
C GLY A 228 -1.68 -17.03 1.82
N ILE A 229 -1.43 -16.07 2.72
CA ILE A 229 -0.20 -15.24 2.74
C ILE A 229 0.55 -15.45 4.06
N SER A 230 -0.15 -15.80 5.15
CA SER A 230 0.39 -16.24 6.43
C SER A 230 0.54 -17.76 6.57
N SER A 231 1.35 -18.33 5.69
CA SER A 231 2.20 -19.44 6.11
C SER A 231 3.44 -18.93 6.87
N PHE A 232 3.31 -17.82 7.61
CA PHE A 232 4.24 -17.43 8.64
C PHE A 232 4.13 -18.49 9.74
N GLN A 233 5.14 -19.32 9.96
CA GLN A 233 5.34 -19.94 11.27
C GLN A 233 6.46 -19.14 11.91
N ILE A 234 6.15 -18.43 12.99
CA ILE A 234 7.16 -18.05 13.99
C ILE A 234 7.38 -19.28 14.87
#